data_AF-A0A429MID8-F1
#
_entry.id   AF-A0A429MID8-F1
#
_cell.length_a   1.000
_cell.length_b   1.000
_cell.length_c   1.000
_cell.angle_alpha   90.00
_cell.angle_beta   90.00
_cell.angle_gamma   90.00
#
_symmetry.space_group_name_H-M   'P 1'
#
loop_
_entity.id
_entity.type
_entity.pdbx_description
1 polymer ?
#
loop_
_entity_poly.entity_id
_entity_poly.type
_entity_poly.pdbx_seq_one_letter_code
_entity_poly.pdbx_strand_id
1 'polypeptide(L)' 'ERQYRHPVFDAKAIQAQSRWHEINGQNRTSFCGAYWGWGFHEDGARSAARVVEQLLAL' A
#
# COMPACT_ATOMS: atom_id res chain seq x y z
N GLU A 1 -0.55 -19.50 -20.32
CA GLU A 1 0.46 -18.43 -20.17
C GLU A 1 0.04 -17.49 -19.05
N ARG A 2 0.95 -17.01 -18.19
CA ARG A 2 0.60 -16.09 -17.09
C ARG A 2 0.99 -14.67 -17.48
N GLN A 3 0.01 -13.77 -17.55
CA GLN A 3 0.25 -12.36 -17.89
C GLN A 3 0.62 -11.57 -16.63
N TYR A 4 1.92 -11.43 -16.38
CA TYR A 4 2.43 -10.56 -15.32
C TYR A 4 2.65 -9.15 -15.86
N ARG A 5 2.22 -8.13 -15.10
CA ARG A 5 2.53 -6.73 -15.32
C ARG A 5 3.49 -6.27 -14.23
N HIS A 6 4.60 -5.66 -14.62
CA HIS A 6 5.48 -5.00 -13.67
C HIS A 6 4.86 -3.66 -13.27
N PRO A 7 4.84 -3.32 -11.96
CA PRO A 7 4.39 -2.01 -11.51
C PRO A 7 5.22 -0.89 -12.13
N VAL A 8 4.57 0.21 -12.50
CA VAL A 8 5.23 1.45 -12.91
C VAL A 8 4.98 2.49 -11.82
N PHE A 9 6.05 2.94 -11.18
CA PHE A 9 6.01 3.94 -10.12
C PHE A 9 6.24 5.34 -10.68
N ASP A 10 5.33 5.77 -11.57
CA ASP A 10 5.35 7.12 -12.13
C ASP A 10 4.87 8.17 -11.11
N ALA A 11 4.89 9.45 -11.50
CA ALA A 11 4.44 10.53 -10.64
C ALA A 11 2.99 10.35 -10.14
N LYS A 12 2.10 9.73 -10.93
CA LYS A 12 0.71 9.50 -10.52
C LYS A 12 0.63 8.40 -9.46
N ALA A 13 1.40 7.32 -9.62
CA ALA A 13 1.50 6.26 -8.64
C ALA A 13 2.03 6.80 -7.30
N ILE A 14 3.10 7.61 -7.33
CA ILE A 14 3.67 8.22 -6.13
C ILE A 14 2.68 9.18 -5.45
N GLN A 15 1.96 10.00 -6.22
CA GLN A 15 0.91 10.85 -5.66
C GLN A 15 -0.21 10.04 -5.02
N ALA A 16 -0.64 8.94 -5.65
CA ALA A 16 -1.64 8.03 -5.09
C ALA A 16 -1.18 7.39 -3.78
N GLN A 17 0.13 7.14 -3.60
CA GLN A 17 0.66 6.61 -2.35
C GLN A 17 0.37 7.51 -1.12
N SER A 18 0.30 8.83 -1.32
CA SER A 18 -0.02 9.79 -0.24
C SER A 18 -1.49 9.74 0.20
N ARG A 19 -2.37 9.23 -0.68
CA ARG A 19 -3.83 9.15 -0.50
C ARG A 19 -4.26 7.88 0.26
N TRP A 20 -3.33 7.25 0.98
CA TRP A 20 -3.54 6.00 1.72
C TRP A 20 -4.76 6.03 2.66
N HIS A 21 -4.99 7.17 3.32
CA HIS A 21 -6.07 7.37 4.28
C HIS A 21 -7.48 7.41 3.65
N GLU A 22 -7.56 7.61 2.33
CA GLU A 22 -8.85 7.65 1.63
C GLU A 22 -9.50 6.26 1.54
N ILE A 23 -8.70 5.18 1.56
CA ILE A 23 -9.19 3.81 1.37
C ILE A 23 -8.97 2.89 2.57
N ASN A 24 -8.03 3.19 3.47
CA ASN A 24 -7.70 2.35 4.61
C ASN A 24 -8.53 2.69 5.85
N GLY A 25 -9.02 1.66 6.55
CA GLY A 25 -9.89 1.80 7.72
C GLY A 25 -11.37 1.98 7.36
N GLN A 26 -11.72 2.01 6.07
CA GLN A 26 -13.10 2.09 5.61
C GLN A 26 -13.72 0.69 5.61
N ASN A 27 -14.96 0.57 6.12
CA ASN A 27 -15.70 -0.70 6.13
C ASN A 27 -14.89 -1.89 6.66
N ARG A 28 -14.15 -1.67 7.77
CA ARG A 28 -13.28 -2.67 8.40
C ARG A 28 -12.26 -3.30 7.43
N THR A 29 -11.84 -2.55 6.42
CA THR A 29 -10.94 -3.02 5.36
C THR A 29 -9.70 -2.15 5.30
N SER A 30 -8.55 -2.80 5.15
CA SER A 30 -7.25 -2.15 4.98
C SER A 30 -6.44 -2.87 3.90
N PHE A 31 -5.64 -2.10 3.18
CA PHE A 31 -4.81 -2.51 2.06
C PHE A 31 -3.33 -2.20 2.37
N CYS A 32 -2.48 -3.22 2.29
CA CYS A 32 -1.03 -3.09 2.38
C CYS A 32 -0.37 -3.85 1.21
N GLY A 33 0.90 -3.56 0.96
CA GLY A 33 1.68 -4.19 -0.10
C GLY A 33 2.76 -3.27 -0.66
N ALA A 34 3.64 -3.85 -1.49
CA ALA A 34 4.81 -3.18 -2.05
C ALA A 34 4.48 -1.96 -2.94
N TYR A 35 3.21 -1.80 -3.35
CA TYR A 35 2.72 -0.62 -4.05
C TYR A 35 2.74 0.66 -3.21
N TRP A 36 2.83 0.56 -1.87
CA TRP A 36 3.04 1.69 -0.96
C TRP A 36 4.53 2.03 -0.78
N GLY A 37 5.24 2.13 -1.90
CA GLY A 37 6.67 2.37 -1.99
C GLY A 37 7.18 2.15 -3.40
N TRP A 38 8.33 1.51 -3.56
CA TRP A 38 8.99 1.29 -4.85
C TRP A 38 8.92 -0.16 -5.33
N GLY A 39 8.03 -0.97 -4.74
CA GLY A 39 7.83 -2.36 -5.15
C GLY A 39 8.76 -3.36 -4.48
N PHE A 40 9.56 -2.96 -3.49
CA PHE A 40 10.44 -3.86 -2.75
C PHE A 40 9.70 -4.64 -1.65
N HIS A 41 10.33 -5.71 -1.16
CA HIS A 41 9.78 -6.53 -0.09
C HIS A 41 9.63 -5.72 1.20
N GLU A 42 10.58 -4.82 1.45
CA GLU A 42 10.64 -3.89 2.57
C GLU A 42 9.47 -2.91 2.55
N ASP A 43 9.06 -2.43 1.36
CA ASP A 43 7.87 -1.57 1.23
C ASP A 43 6.60 -2.33 1.61
N GLY A 44 6.52 -3.61 1.23
CA GLY A 44 5.47 -4.51 1.65
C GLY A 44 5.39 -4.61 3.17
N ALA A 45 6.50 -4.97 3.82
CA ALA A 45 6.57 -5.11 5.27
C ALA A 45 6.25 -3.80 6.01
N ARG A 46 6.84 -2.67 5.59
CA ARG A 46 6.57 -1.35 6.17
C ARG A 46 5.09 -0.96 6.06
N SER A 47 4.48 -1.20 4.91
CA SER A 47 3.06 -0.88 4.70
C SER A 47 2.13 -1.74 5.55
N ALA A 48 2.49 -3.00 5.80
CA ALA A 48 1.73 -3.88 6.70
C ALA A 48 1.85 -3.42 8.16
N ALA A 49 3.05 -3.05 8.61
CA ALA A 49 3.27 -2.48 9.93
C ALA A 49 2.39 -1.24 10.17
N ARG A 50 2.32 -0.32 9.20
CA ARG A 50 1.45 0.86 9.25
C ARG A 50 -0.03 0.51 9.43
N VAL A 51 -0.53 -0.52 8.74
CA VAL A 51 -1.93 -0.99 8.91
C VAL A 51 -2.14 -1.57 10.31
N VAL A 52 -1.22 -2.38 10.81
CA VAL A 52 -1.30 -2.95 12.16
C VAL A 52 -1.32 -1.85 13.23
N GLU A 53 -0.44 -0.86 13.11
CA GLU A 53 -0.43 0.32 14.00
C GLU A 53 -1.77 1.06 13.98
N GLN A 54 -2.36 1.30 12.81
CA GLN A 54 -3.69 1.92 12.71
C GLN A 54 -4.77 1.08 13.41
N LEU A 55 -4.74 -0.24 13.25
CA LEU A 55 -5.73 -1.14 13.87
C LEU A 55 -5.60 -1.21 15.39
N LEU A 56 -4.38 -1.08 15.93
CA LEU A 56 -4.11 -1.08 17.37
C LEU A 56 -4.39 0.28 18.03
N ALA A 57 -4.41 1.36 17.27
CA ALA A 57 -4.70 2.71 17.75
C ALA A 57 -6.21 3.04 17.83
N LEU A 58 -7.07 2.15 17.32
CA LEU A 58 -8.53 2.22 17.41
C LEU A 58 -9.04 1.49 18.64
#